data_AF-A0A660ZBM8-F1
#
_entry.id   AF-A0A660ZBM8-F1
#
_cell.length_a   1.000
_cell.length_b   1.000
_cell.length_c   1.000
_cell.angle_alpha   90.00
_cell.angle_beta   90.00
_cell.angle_gamma   90.00
#
_symmetry.space_group_name_H-M   'P 1'
#
loop_
_entity.id
_entity.type
_entity.pdbx_description
1 polymer ?
#
loop_
_entity_poly.entity_id
_entity_poly.type
_entity_poly.pdbx_seq_one_letter_code
_entity_poly.pdbx_strand_id
1 'polypeptide(L)'
;IRRWYNIEGYLPTSIYSNKNETSSEFTLLQNFPNPFNPNTTISFIIPQGVRQETQDVTLVVYDVLGNEIATLVNEEKLAGEYEVNFDATEFTSGVYFYRIEAKTLNGEGSEFKSNSYFVAVKKMMLLK
;
A
#
# COMPACT_ATOMS: atom_id res chain seq x y z
N ILE A 1 20.95 -48.88 28.26
CA ILE A 1 20.53 -47.55 28.75
C ILE A 1 19.95 -46.79 27.55
N ARG A 2 18.62 -46.71 27.47
CA ARG A 2 17.87 -45.89 26.50
C ARG A 2 17.35 -44.68 27.26
N ARG A 3 17.58 -43.47 26.75
CA ARG A 3 16.95 -42.23 27.25
C ARG A 3 16.20 -41.59 26.09
N TRP A 4 14.90 -41.42 26.27
CA TRP A 4 14.05 -40.49 25.54
C TRP A 4 13.58 -39.43 26.52
N TYR A 5 13.51 -38.18 26.08
CA TYR A 5 12.38 -37.30 26.38
C TYR A 5 12.22 -36.32 25.20
N ASN A 6 11.02 -36.33 24.62
CA ASN A 6 10.50 -35.34 23.67
C ASN A 6 9.88 -34.16 24.45
N ILE A 7 9.48 -33.13 23.68
CA ILE A 7 8.64 -31.94 23.93
C ILE A 7 9.43 -30.62 23.95
N GLU A 8 9.06 -29.52 23.29
CA GLU A 8 7.88 -29.16 22.50
C GLU A 8 8.16 -27.84 21.75
N GLY A 9 7.43 -27.59 20.66
CA GLY A 9 7.00 -26.27 20.22
C GLY A 9 8.07 -25.20 19.90
N TYR A 10 8.51 -25.14 18.64
CA TYR A 10 8.87 -23.84 18.05
C TYR A 10 7.61 -22.98 18.00
N LEU A 11 7.32 -22.25 19.07
CA LEU A 11 6.41 -21.11 18.98
C LEU A 11 7.12 -20.08 18.08
N PRO A 12 6.57 -19.70 16.91
CA PRO A 12 7.13 -18.59 16.15
C PRO A 12 7.14 -17.39 17.08
N THR A 13 8.33 -16.84 17.31
CA THR A 13 8.51 -15.69 18.18
C THR A 13 7.55 -14.61 17.69
N SER A 14 6.63 -14.16 18.54
CA SER A 14 5.83 -12.98 18.24
C SER A 14 6.81 -11.85 17.97
N ILE A 15 6.89 -11.40 16.72
CA ILE A 15 7.55 -10.15 16.40
C ILE A 15 6.74 -9.06 17.11
N TYR A 16 7.31 -8.56 18.22
CA TYR A 16 6.93 -7.27 18.75
C TYR A 16 7.26 -6.27 17.64
N SER A 17 6.26 -5.92 16.83
CA SER A 17 6.35 -4.80 15.91
C SER A 17 6.55 -3.57 16.79
N ASN A 18 7.78 -3.08 16.86
CA ASN A 18 8.05 -1.74 17.33
C ASN A 18 7.35 -0.80 16.36
N LYS A 19 6.09 -0.49 16.65
CA LYS A 19 5.26 0.48 15.95
C LYS A 19 5.77 1.89 16.29
N ASN A 20 6.96 2.22 15.80
CA ASN A 20 7.53 3.57 15.70
C ASN A 20 8.77 3.61 14.79
N GLU A 21 8.88 2.68 13.83
CA GLU A 21 9.65 2.99 12.63
C GLU A 21 8.73 3.84 11.75
N THR A 22 8.91 5.16 11.80
CA THR A 22 8.39 6.02 10.75
C THR A 22 8.97 5.49 9.45
N SER A 23 8.12 4.86 8.61
CA SER A 23 8.53 4.42 7.28
C SER A 23 9.19 5.60 6.60
N SER A 24 10.50 5.50 6.36
CA SER A 24 11.29 6.58 5.77
C SER A 24 11.02 6.72 4.27
N GLU A 25 10.25 5.79 3.70
CA GLU A 25 9.99 5.69 2.27
C GLU A 25 8.49 5.59 1.98
N PHE A 26 8.11 6.09 0.80
CA PHE A 26 6.81 5.84 0.22
C PHE A 26 6.63 4.34 0.01
N THR A 27 5.51 3.81 0.51
CA THR A 27 5.26 2.37 0.46
C THR A 27 3.82 2.12 0.02
N LEU A 28 3.65 1.29 -1.00
CA LEU A 28 2.37 0.67 -1.32
C LEU A 28 2.36 -0.73 -0.71
N LEU A 29 1.39 -1.06 0.14
CA LEU A 29 1.28 -2.38 0.76
C LEU A 29 0.45 -3.32 -0.09
N GLN A 30 0.59 -4.62 0.17
CA GLN A 30 -0.29 -5.62 -0.42
C GLN A 30 -1.70 -5.41 0.15
N ASN A 31 -2.70 -5.42 -0.73
CA ASN A 31 -4.09 -5.34 -0.30
C ASN A 31 -4.51 -6.57 0.51
N PHE A 32 -5.33 -6.39 1.54
CA PHE A 32 -5.80 -7.45 2.41
C PHE A 32 -7.29 -7.28 2.75
N PRO A 33 -8.10 -8.35 2.75
CA PRO A 33 -7.76 -9.71 2.31
C PRO A 33 -7.65 -9.83 0.79
N ASN A 34 -6.65 -10.58 0.31
CA ASN A 34 -6.45 -11.00 -1.08
C ASN A 34 -5.32 -12.05 -1.06
N PRO A 35 -5.40 -13.19 -1.80
CA PRO A 35 -6.25 -13.50 -2.96
C PRO A 35 -7.75 -13.74 -2.71
N PHE A 36 -8.56 -13.52 -3.75
CA PHE A 36 -9.95 -13.99 -3.93
C PHE A 36 -11.04 -13.33 -3.09
N ASN A 37 -10.78 -12.15 -2.50
CA ASN A 37 -11.83 -11.38 -1.82
C ASN A 37 -12.22 -10.17 -2.68
N PRO A 38 -13.50 -10.01 -3.06
CA PRO A 38 -13.98 -8.83 -3.75
C PRO A 38 -13.97 -7.57 -2.87
N ASN A 39 -13.91 -7.70 -1.54
CA ASN A 39 -13.75 -6.57 -0.63
C ASN A 39 -12.35 -6.61 0.01
N THR A 40 -11.55 -5.59 -0.25
CA THR A 40 -10.15 -5.55 0.17
C THR A 40 -9.74 -4.15 0.57
N THR A 41 -8.81 -4.06 1.51
CA THR A 41 -8.21 -2.79 1.94
C THR A 41 -6.85 -2.63 1.28
N ILE A 42 -6.63 -1.50 0.62
CA ILE A 42 -5.34 -1.09 0.06
C ILE A 42 -4.73 -0.08 1.03
N SER A 43 -3.55 -0.40 1.57
CA SER A 43 -2.83 0.49 2.48
C SER A 43 -1.59 1.08 1.81
N PHE A 44 -1.28 2.34 2.11
CA PHE A 44 -0.06 2.99 1.66
C PHE A 44 0.47 3.98 2.70
N ILE A 45 1.77 4.25 2.64
CA ILE A 45 2.48 5.09 3.59
C ILE A 45 3.16 6.24 2.84
N ILE A 46 2.97 7.45 3.35
CA ILE A 46 3.64 8.67 2.93
C ILE A 46 4.65 9.04 4.03
N PRO A 47 5.96 9.08 3.74
CA PRO A 47 6.99 9.21 4.76
C PRO A 47 7.02 10.59 5.41
N GLN A 48 7.30 10.63 6.71
CA GLN A 48 7.63 11.86 7.43
C GLN A 48 9.08 12.23 7.13
N GLY A 49 9.30 13.08 6.12
CA GLY A 49 10.67 13.48 5.74
C GLY A 49 10.73 14.62 4.73
N VAL A 50 9.64 14.83 3.97
CA VAL A 50 9.46 15.97 3.08
C VAL A 50 8.76 17.09 3.87
N ARG A 51 9.31 18.29 3.87
CA ARG A 51 9.08 19.34 4.88
C ARG A 51 7.64 19.83 4.89
N GLN A 52 6.73 19.31 5.73
CA GLN A 52 5.32 19.75 5.74
C GLN A 52 4.71 19.83 4.32
N GLU A 53 5.17 18.98 3.40
CA GLU A 53 4.80 19.05 2.00
C GLU A 53 3.59 18.15 1.77
N THR A 54 2.51 18.74 1.25
CA THR A 54 1.38 17.96 0.72
C THR A 54 1.86 17.19 -0.51
N GLN A 55 1.36 15.98 -0.64
CA GLN A 55 1.61 15.11 -1.79
C GLN A 55 0.32 15.02 -2.59
N ASP A 56 0.39 15.27 -3.89
CA ASP A 56 -0.70 14.93 -4.80
C ASP A 56 -0.69 13.42 -5.01
N VAL A 57 -1.74 12.73 -4.56
CA VAL A 57 -1.81 11.26 -4.54
C VAL A 57 -2.95 10.78 -5.43
N THR A 58 -2.63 9.87 -6.34
CA THR A 58 -3.59 9.19 -7.21
C THR A 58 -3.46 7.69 -7.05
N LEU A 59 -4.55 7.00 -6.68
CA LEU A 59 -4.63 5.54 -6.58
C LEU A 59 -5.72 5.04 -7.52
N VAL A 60 -5.33 4.27 -8.53
CA VAL A 60 -6.23 3.80 -9.60
C VAL A 60 -6.12 2.29 -9.76
N VAL A 61 -7.25 1.65 -10.03
CA VAL A 61 -7.36 0.23 -10.34
C VAL A 61 -7.56 0.05 -11.84
N TYR A 62 -6.84 -0.91 -12.40
CA TYR A 62 -6.80 -1.25 -13.82
C TYR A 62 -7.13 -2.73 -14.04
N ASP A 63 -7.78 -3.02 -15.16
CA ASP A 63 -7.89 -4.39 -15.68
C ASP A 63 -6.60 -4.85 -16.39
N VAL A 64 -6.57 -6.09 -16.89
CA VAL A 64 -5.40 -6.66 -17.59
C VAL A 64 -5.09 -6.00 -18.94
N LEU A 65 -6.05 -5.28 -19.52
CA LEU A 65 -5.88 -4.56 -20.78
C LEU A 65 -5.36 -3.14 -20.53
N GLY A 66 -5.28 -2.70 -19.26
CA GLY A 66 -4.86 -1.37 -18.86
C GLY A 66 -6.00 -0.35 -18.86
N ASN A 67 -7.27 -0.79 -18.90
CA ASN A 67 -8.40 0.12 -18.72
C ASN A 67 -8.52 0.52 -17.26
N GLU A 68 -8.72 1.81 -17.00
CA GLU A 68 -9.07 2.32 -15.67
C GLU A 68 -10.49 1.90 -15.31
N ILE A 69 -10.63 1.15 -14.22
CA ILE A 69 -11.94 0.66 -13.76
C ILE A 69 -12.44 1.37 -12.50
N ALA A 70 -11.52 1.96 -11.72
CA ALA A 70 -11.85 2.73 -10.54
C ALA A 70 -10.72 3.67 -10.13
N THR A 71 -11.06 4.90 -9.74
CA THR A 71 -10.15 5.83 -9.06
C THR A 71 -10.53 5.88 -7.59
N LEU A 72 -9.63 5.43 -6.73
CA LEU A 72 -9.88 5.28 -5.29
C LEU A 72 -9.39 6.48 -4.48
N VAL A 73 -8.33 7.13 -4.94
CA VAL A 73 -7.77 8.36 -4.36
C VAL A 73 -7.37 9.28 -5.50
N ASN A 74 -7.68 10.57 -5.38
CA ASN A 74 -7.22 11.62 -6.29
C ASN A 74 -7.27 12.96 -5.54
N GLU A 75 -6.38 13.12 -4.57
CA GLU A 75 -6.37 14.29 -3.67
C GLU A 75 -5.00 14.51 -3.01
N GLU A 76 -4.84 15.70 -2.42
CA GLU A 76 -3.67 16.01 -1.61
C GLU A 76 -3.70 15.28 -0.26
N LYS A 77 -2.59 14.62 0.10
CA LYS A 77 -2.39 13.94 1.38
C LYS A 77 -1.15 14.47 2.09
N LEU A 78 -1.20 14.47 3.42
CA LEU A 78 -0.04 14.74 4.26
C LEU A 78 0.77 13.45 4.49
N ALA A 79 1.93 13.57 5.14
CA ALA A 79 2.64 12.39 5.63
C ALA A 79 1.75 11.62 6.63
N GLY A 80 1.71 10.30 6.46
CA GLY A 80 0.82 9.44 7.23
C GLY A 80 0.62 8.07 6.60
N GLU A 81 -0.10 7.22 7.32
CA GLU A 81 -0.57 5.93 6.84
C GLU A 81 -2.04 6.06 6.42
N TYR A 82 -2.38 5.48 5.28
CA TYR A 82 -3.72 5.57 4.71
C TYR A 82 -4.21 4.18 4.34
N GLU A 83 -5.51 3.98 4.53
CA GLU A 83 -6.24 2.77 4.15
C GLU A 83 -7.43 3.16 3.29
N VAL A 84 -7.62 2.43 2.20
CA VAL A 84 -8.73 2.65 1.26
C VAL A 84 -9.41 1.32 1.01
N ASN A 85 -10.70 1.25 1.29
CA ASN A 85 -11.50 0.08 1.01
C ASN A 85 -11.91 0.08 -0.46
N PHE A 86 -11.74 -1.07 -1.10
CA PHE A 86 -12.17 -1.31 -2.47
C PHE A 86 -13.17 -2.46 -2.48
N ASP A 87 -14.41 -2.14 -2.89
CA ASP A 87 -15.45 -3.11 -3.17
C ASP A 87 -15.50 -3.38 -4.68
N ALA A 88 -15.15 -4.61 -5.03
CA ALA A 88 -14.98 -5.09 -6.38
C ALA A 88 -16.07 -6.07 -6.80
N THR A 89 -17.19 -6.14 -6.07
CA THR A 89 -18.28 -7.12 -6.30
C THR A 89 -18.94 -7.02 -7.68
N GLU A 90 -18.92 -5.83 -8.28
CA GLU A 90 -19.43 -5.54 -9.62
C GLU A 90 -18.44 -5.96 -10.74
N PHE A 91 -17.18 -6.26 -10.42
CA PHE A 91 -16.18 -6.66 -11.40
C PHE A 91 -16.08 -8.18 -11.55
N THR A 92 -15.64 -8.63 -12.72
CA THR A 92 -15.50 -10.07 -13.03
C THR A 92 -14.32 -10.69 -12.29
N SER A 93 -14.36 -12.00 -12.04
CA SER A 93 -13.20 -12.76 -11.55
C SER A 93 -12.01 -12.59 -12.49
N GLY A 94 -10.81 -12.37 -11.95
CA GLY A 94 -9.63 -12.16 -12.78
C GLY A 94 -8.48 -11.47 -12.05
N VAL A 95 -7.45 -11.13 -12.83
CA VAL A 95 -6.30 -10.37 -12.36
C VAL A 95 -6.57 -8.88 -12.61
N TYR A 96 -6.23 -8.07 -11.61
CA TYR A 96 -6.30 -6.62 -11.68
C TYR A 96 -5.00 -6.04 -11.15
N PHE A 97 -4.76 -4.78 -11.48
CA PHE A 97 -3.61 -4.03 -10.98
C PHE A 97 -4.11 -2.79 -10.26
N TYR A 98 -3.46 -2.40 -9.19
CA TYR A 98 -3.63 -1.07 -8.61
C TYR A 98 -2.30 -0.35 -8.63
N ARG A 99 -2.35 0.92 -9.03
CA ARG A 99 -1.19 1.78 -9.18
C ARG A 99 -1.40 3.02 -8.34
N ILE A 100 -0.40 3.33 -7.53
CA ILE A 100 -0.33 4.60 -6.81
C ILE A 100 0.73 5.49 -7.47
N GLU A 101 0.40 6.76 -7.59
CA GLU A 101 1.32 7.85 -7.91
C GLU A 101 1.28 8.85 -6.76
N ALA A 102 2.44 9.31 -6.31
CA ALA A 102 2.54 10.41 -5.36
C ALA A 102 3.59 11.41 -5.85
N LYS A 103 3.22 12.68 -5.87
CA LYS A 103 4.08 13.78 -6.29
C LYS A 103 4.18 14.81 -5.18
N THR A 104 5.41 15.19 -4.85
CA THR A 104 5.67 16.26 -3.90
C THR A 104 5.32 17.62 -4.49
N LEU A 105 4.47 18.36 -3.79
CA LEU A 105 4.12 19.74 -4.12
C LEU A 105 5.08 20.69 -3.42
N ASN A 106 6.08 21.18 -4.15
CA ASN A 106 7.02 22.18 -3.65
C ASN A 106 6.39 23.59 -3.71
N GLY A 107 6.20 24.23 -2.56
CA GLY A 107 5.75 25.62 -2.45
C GLY A 107 6.59 26.59 -3.29
N GLU A 108 6.00 27.72 -3.68
CA GLU A 108 6.70 28.79 -4.39
C GLU A 108 7.74 29.44 -3.46
N GLY A 109 9.03 29.40 -3.83
CA GLY A 109 10.10 30.10 -3.10
C GLY A 109 11.35 29.29 -2.72
N SER A 110 11.41 27.99 -2.95
CA SER A 110 12.64 27.19 -2.71
C SER A 110 13.49 27.05 -3.98
N GLU A 111 14.71 27.63 -3.96
CA GLU A 111 15.70 27.59 -5.07
C GLU A 111 16.26 26.18 -5.34
N PHE A 112 15.98 25.20 -4.48
CA PHE A 112 16.37 23.81 -4.65
C PHE A 112 15.12 22.91 -4.59
N LYS A 113 14.42 22.80 -5.73
CA LYS A 113 13.27 21.89 -5.89
C LYS A 113 13.75 20.52 -6.33
N SER A 114 13.94 19.61 -5.37
CA SER A 114 13.90 18.18 -5.70
C SER A 114 12.43 17.82 -5.85
N ASN A 115 11.94 17.62 -7.07
CA ASN A 115 10.63 17.01 -7.25
C ASN A 115 10.78 15.52 -6.92
N SER A 116 10.21 15.09 -5.81
CA SER A 116 10.11 13.67 -5.48
C SER A 116 8.85 13.09 -6.11
N TYR A 117 9.03 12.03 -6.87
CA TYR A 117 7.94 11.26 -7.48
C TYR A 117 8.04 9.82 -6.98
N PHE A 118 6.90 9.25 -6.63
CA PHE A 118 6.77 7.84 -6.29
C PHE A 118 5.71 7.20 -7.17
N VAL A 119 6.03 6.06 -7.75
CA VAL A 119 5.08 5.23 -8.49
C VAL A 119 5.28 3.79 -8.06
N ALA A 120 4.20 3.12 -7.69
CA ALA A 120 4.22 1.69 -7.40
C ALA A 120 2.98 1.01 -7.96
N VAL A 121 3.14 -0.23 -8.39
CA VAL A 121 2.07 -1.07 -8.94
C VAL A 121 2.07 -2.41 -8.21
N LYS A 122 0.88 -2.90 -7.88
CA LYS A 122 0.68 -4.24 -7.32
C LYS A 122 -0.48 -4.95 -8.00
N LYS A 123 -0.42 -6.27 -7.99
CA LYS A 123 -1.47 -7.14 -8.52
C LYS A 123 -2.48 -7.52 -7.45
N MET A 124 -3.71 -7.74 -7.88
CA MET A 124 -4.85 -8.22 -7.09
C MET A 124 -5.54 -9.35 -7.86
N MET A 125 -6.09 -10.33 -7.16
CA MET A 125 -6.87 -11.41 -7.77
C MET A 125 -8.27 -11.44 -7.19
N LEU A 126 -9.27 -11.22 -8.04
CA LEU A 126 -10.67 -11.28 -7.67
C LEU A 126 -11.24 -12.64 -8.05
N LEU A 127 -12.05 -13.21 -7.15
CA LEU A 127 -12.88 -14.37 -7.42
C LEU A 127 -14.29 -14.04 -6.94
N LYS A 128 -15.25 -14.36 -7.79
CA LYS A 128 -16.68 -14.33 -7.50
C LYS A 128 -17.18 -15.72 -7.13
#